data_AF-A0A929E2Y5-F1
#
_entry.id   AF-A0A929E2Y5-F1
#
_cell.length_a   1.000
_cell.length_b   1.000
_cell.length_c   1.000
_cell.angle_alpha   90.00
_cell.angle_beta   90.00
_cell.angle_gamma   90.00
#
_symmetry.space_group_name_H-M   'P 1'
#
loop_
_entity.id
_entity.type
_entity.pdbx_description
1 polymer ?
#
loop_
_entity_poly.entity_id
_entity_poly.type
_entity_poly.pdbx_seq_one_letter_code
_entity_poly.pdbx_strand_id
1 'polypeptide(L)'
;VQLRFDVKNSPSLSDDVRSRLVRLGGRRITENGVFIIEAKRFRKQEHNRQDAIERLVKLIRKASEKPKTRIKTRQTRASKERLLAAKRHRSKIKRMRRQVSISED
;
A
#
# COMPACT_ATOMS: atom_id res chain seq x y z
N VAL A 1 24.85 21.91 4.49
CA VAL A 1 23.76 22.41 5.35
C VAL A 1 22.97 21.22 5.85
N GLN A 2 22.66 21.15 7.14
CA GLN A 2 21.77 20.13 7.72
C GLN A 2 20.46 20.80 8.13
N LEU A 3 19.33 20.24 7.72
CA LEU A 3 18.00 20.65 8.15
C LEU A 3 17.45 19.57 9.08
N ARG A 4 16.97 19.98 10.25
CA ARG A 4 16.32 19.10 11.23
C ARG A 4 14.88 19.57 11.42
N PHE A 5 13.93 18.66 11.30
CA PHE A 5 12.51 18.95 11.45
C PHE A 5 11.88 17.94 12.40
N ASP A 6 11.32 18.40 13.51
CA ASP A 6 10.64 17.53 14.47
C ASP A 6 9.28 17.12 13.89
N VAL A 7 9.17 15.87 13.44
CA VAL A 7 7.93 15.34 12.86
C VAL A 7 6.96 14.94 13.95
N LYS A 8 7.47 14.44 15.09
CA LYS A 8 6.67 13.84 16.15
C LYS A 8 5.86 14.89 16.91
N ASN A 9 6.46 16.04 17.18
CA ASN A 9 5.85 17.11 17.96
C ASN A 9 5.33 18.28 17.12
N SER A 10 5.39 18.21 15.78
CA SER A 10 4.92 19.31 14.93
C SER A 10 3.39 19.44 15.02
N PRO A 11 2.86 20.62 15.45
CA PRO A 11 1.42 20.86 15.54
C PRO A 11 0.77 21.03 14.16
N SER A 12 1.56 21.33 13.13
CA SER A 12 1.06 21.57 11.77
C SER A 12 0.81 20.30 10.96
N LEU A 13 1.09 19.12 11.52
CA LEU A 13 0.91 17.83 10.85
C LEU A 13 -0.21 17.03 11.53
N SER A 14 -1.21 16.64 10.74
CA SER A 14 -2.20 15.66 11.17
C SER A 14 -1.54 14.29 11.39
N ASP A 15 -2.12 13.47 12.27
CA ASP A 15 -1.53 12.19 12.68
C ASP A 15 -1.34 11.21 11.51
N ASP A 16 -2.26 11.24 10.53
CA ASP A 16 -2.15 10.47 9.29
C ASP A 16 -0.94 10.88 8.46
N VAL A 17 -0.70 12.19 8.33
CA VAL A 17 0.45 12.73 7.58
C VAL A 17 1.73 12.43 8.34
N ARG A 18 1.73 12.64 9.66
CA ARG A 18 2.85 12.32 10.56
C ARG A 18 3.28 10.87 10.41
N SER A 19 2.34 9.93 10.52
CA SER A 19 2.60 8.50 10.41
C SER A 19 3.14 8.11 9.02
N ARG A 20 2.57 8.69 7.95
CA ARG A 20 3.05 8.49 6.58
C ARG A 20 4.44 9.08 6.36
N LEU A 21 4.71 10.26 6.91
CA LEU A 21 6.00 10.94 6.84
C LEU A 21 7.07 10.13 7.56
N VAL A 22 6.73 9.56 8.73
CA VAL A 22 7.62 8.66 9.47
C VAL A 22 8.01 7.46 8.62
N ARG A 23 7.03 6.81 8.00
CA ARG A 23 7.26 5.66 7.12
C ARG A 23 8.06 6.01 5.86
N LEU A 24 7.80 7.16 5.24
CA LEU A 24 8.52 7.63 4.04
C LEU A 24 9.95 8.12 4.36
N GLY A 25 10.16 8.60 5.58
CA GLY A 25 11.44 9.10 6.06
C GLY A 25 12.45 7.99 6.30
N GLY A 26 11.99 6.83 6.82
CA GLY A 26 12.82 5.65 7.04
C GLY A 26 14.09 5.98 7.82
N ARG A 27 15.26 5.63 7.28
CA ARG A 27 16.58 5.85 7.90
C ARG A 27 16.94 7.33 8.18
N ARG A 28 16.20 8.28 7.62
CA ARG A 28 16.42 9.72 7.86
C ARG A 28 15.71 10.24 9.11
N ILE A 29 15.00 9.38 9.83
CA ILE A 29 14.31 9.72 11.07
C ILE A 29 15.05 9.12 12.24
N THR A 30 15.31 9.95 13.25
CA THR A 30 15.88 9.50 14.52
C THR A 30 14.82 8.83 15.39
N GLU A 31 15.25 8.11 16.43
CA GLU A 31 14.34 7.50 17.42
C GLU A 31 13.44 8.53 18.10
N ASN A 32 13.93 9.76 18.25
CA ASN A 32 13.17 10.89 18.80
C ASN A 32 12.13 11.46 17.82
N GLY A 33 12.05 10.95 16.59
CA GLY A 33 11.10 11.42 15.58
C GLY A 33 11.53 12.68 14.83
N VAL A 34 12.83 12.98 14.81
CA VAL A 34 13.39 14.13 14.08
C VAL A 34 13.83 13.70 12.69
N PHE A 35 13.30 14.36 11.67
CA PHE A 35 13.71 14.17 10.28
C PHE A 35 14.96 14.98 9.96
N ILE A 36 16.00 14.31 9.50
CA ILE A 36 17.30 14.93 9.17
C ILE A 36 17.50 14.89 7.64
N ILE A 37 17.70 16.07 7.04
CA ILE A 37 18.06 16.22 5.64
C ILE A 37 19.46 16.85 5.55
N GLU A 38 20.36 16.16 4.88
CA GLU A 38 21.68 16.69 4.55
C GLU A 38 21.69 17.19 3.10
N ALA A 39 22.02 18.47 2.93
CA ALA A 39 22.18 19.11 1.63
C ALA A 39 23.64 19.57 1.45
N LYS A 40 24.32 18.92 0.51
CA LYS A 40 25.74 19.14 0.16
C LYS A 40 25.97 19.16 -1.36
N ARG A 41 24.92 19.49 -2.13
CA ARG A 41 24.92 19.40 -3.59
C ARG A 41 25.61 20.59 -4.26
N PHE A 42 25.53 21.76 -3.65
CA PHE A 42 26.02 23.01 -4.23
C PHE A 42 27.19 23.58 -3.44
N ARG A 43 27.99 24.45 -4.08
CA ARG A 43 29.07 25.19 -3.41
C ARG A 43 28.54 26.27 -2.46
N LYS A 44 27.47 26.97 -2.85
CA LYS A 44 26.86 28.04 -2.05
C LYS A 44 25.93 27.48 -0.96
N GLN A 45 26.04 28.01 0.25
CA GLN A 45 25.24 27.58 1.40
C GLN A 45 23.73 27.82 1.19
N GLU A 46 23.36 28.98 0.65
CA GLU A 46 21.96 29.35 0.36
C GLU A 46 21.28 28.34 -0.56
N HIS A 47 21.99 27.89 -1.60
CA HIS A 47 21.46 26.92 -2.55
C HIS A 47 21.24 25.56 -1.88
N ASN A 48 22.14 25.15 -0.98
CA ASN A 48 21.95 23.94 -0.18
C ASN A 48 20.79 24.09 0.81
N ARG A 49 20.57 25.27 1.40
CA ARG A 49 19.42 25.53 2.27
C ARG A 49 18.11 25.41 1.50
N GLN A 50 18.04 26.01 0.33
CA GLN A 50 16.86 25.95 -0.53
C GLN A 50 16.57 24.51 -0.98
N ASP A 51 17.59 23.76 -1.41
CA ASP A 51 17.48 22.34 -1.78
C ASP A 51 16.99 21.46 -0.60
N ALA A 52 17.46 21.72 0.63
CA ALA A 52 16.97 21.01 1.81
C ALA A 52 15.47 21.28 2.06
N ILE A 53 15.04 22.53 1.94
CA ILE A 53 13.64 22.94 2.12
C ILE A 53 12.76 22.33 1.03
N GLU A 54 13.16 22.38 -0.24
CA GLU A 54 12.40 21.79 -1.34
C GLU A 54 12.21 20.28 -1.17
N ARG A 55 13.25 19.57 -0.75
CA ARG A 55 13.17 18.14 -0.44
C ARG A 55 12.20 17.85 0.71
N LEU A 56 12.23 18.67 1.77
CA LEU A 56 11.28 18.56 2.88
C LEU A 56 9.85 18.74 2.38
N VAL A 57 9.58 19.83 1.66
CA VAL A 57 8.26 20.15 1.11
C VAL A 57 7.75 19.05 0.19
N LYS A 58 8.59 18.54 -0.70
CA LYS A 58 8.22 17.44 -1.61
C LYS A 58 7.82 16.18 -0.84
N LEU A 59 8.52 15.87 0.25
CA LEU A 59 8.26 14.69 1.06
C LEU A 59 6.99 14.85 1.89
N ILE A 60 6.74 16.04 2.45
CA ILE A 60 5.49 16.38 3.13
C ILE A 60 4.32 16.30 2.16
N ARG A 61 4.42 16.88 0.95
CA ARG A 61 3.37 16.78 -0.08
C ARG A 61 3.03 15.31 -0.41
N LYS A 62 4.05 14.47 -0.58
CA LYS A 62 3.85 13.02 -0.79
C LYS A 62 3.21 12.33 0.41
N ALA A 63 3.58 12.73 1.62
CA ALA A 63 2.97 12.21 2.84
C ALA A 63 1.53 12.71 3.03
N SER A 64 1.15 13.85 2.46
CA SER A 64 -0.22 14.37 2.49
C SER A 64 -1.17 13.61 1.57
N GLU A 65 -0.67 13.05 0.47
CA GLU A 65 -1.48 12.28 -0.49
C GLU A 65 -1.98 10.96 0.14
N LYS A 66 -3.30 10.83 0.32
CA LYS A 66 -3.92 9.66 0.95
C LYS A 66 -3.90 8.49 -0.04
N PRO A 67 -3.31 7.33 0.33
CA PRO A 67 -3.33 6.16 -0.54
C PRO A 67 -4.78 5.70 -0.75
N LYS A 68 -5.15 5.44 -2.01
CA LYS A 68 -6.48 4.90 -2.34
C LYS A 68 -6.64 3.52 -1.73
N THR A 69 -7.67 3.33 -0.91
CA THR A 69 -7.97 2.04 -0.31
C THR A 69 -8.28 1.01 -1.39
N ARG A 70 -7.57 -0.12 -1.36
CA ARG A 70 -7.90 -1.28 -2.21
C ARG A 70 -9.11 -1.99 -1.62
N ILE A 71 -10.22 -1.98 -2.35
CA ILE A 71 -11.39 -2.81 -2.03
C ILE A 71 -11.19 -4.16 -2.70
N LYS A 72 -11.29 -5.26 -1.93
CA LYS A 72 -11.18 -6.62 -2.48
C LYS A 72 -12.31 -6.84 -3.49
N THR A 73 -11.98 -7.33 -4.67
CA THR A 73 -12.97 -7.72 -5.67
C THR A 73 -13.68 -9.00 -5.26
N ARG A 74 -14.99 -9.07 -5.51
CA ARG A 74 -15.75 -10.32 -5.40
C ARG A 74 -15.53 -11.18 -6.65
N GLN A 75 -15.70 -12.50 -6.56
CA GLN A 75 -15.70 -13.37 -7.74
C GLN A 75 -16.72 -12.90 -8.78
N THR A 76 -16.34 -12.92 -10.06
CA THR A 76 -17.21 -12.51 -11.16
C THR A 76 -18.39 -13.47 -11.32
N ARG A 77 -19.52 -12.99 -11.85
CA ARG A 77 -20.71 -13.81 -12.13
C ARG A 77 -20.38 -14.98 -13.07
N ALA A 78 -19.67 -14.71 -14.15
CA ALA A 78 -19.22 -15.73 -15.10
C ALA A 78 -18.34 -16.81 -14.44
N SER A 79 -17.49 -16.44 -13.47
CA SER A 79 -16.70 -17.42 -12.72
C SER A 79 -17.58 -18.31 -11.84
N LYS A 80 -18.60 -17.74 -11.18
CA LYS A 80 -19.54 -18.52 -10.36
C LYS A 80 -20.37 -19.48 -11.22
N GLU A 81 -20.85 -19.03 -12.37
CA GLU A 81 -21.60 -19.85 -13.32
C GLU A 81 -20.75 -21.02 -13.85
N ARG A 82 -19.49 -20.76 -14.23
CA ARG A 82 -18.54 -21.82 -14.64
C ARG A 82 -18.30 -22.85 -13.54
N LEU A 83 -18.15 -22.41 -12.28
CA LEU A 83 -18.00 -23.34 -11.14
C LEU A 83 -19.24 -24.21 -10.96
N LEU A 84 -20.44 -23.63 -11.07
CA LEU A 84 -21.70 -24.37 -10.95
C LEU A 84 -21.89 -25.36 -12.10
N ALA A 85 -21.58 -24.95 -13.34
CA ALA A 85 -21.63 -25.79 -14.52
C ALA A 85 -20.65 -26.97 -14.42
N ALA A 86 -19.40 -26.70 -14.02
CA ALA A 86 -18.39 -27.74 -13.79
C ALA A 86 -18.83 -28.73 -12.70
N LYS A 87 -19.44 -28.24 -11.60
CA LYS A 87 -20.00 -29.09 -10.54
C LYS A 87 -21.10 -30.01 -11.08
N ARG A 88 -22.03 -29.48 -11.87
CA ARG A 88 -23.12 -30.25 -12.52
C ARG A 88 -22.60 -31.28 -13.52
N HIS A 89 -21.62 -30.90 -14.34
CA HIS A 89 -20.99 -31.79 -15.30
C HIS A 89 -20.33 -32.98 -14.58
N ARG A 90 -19.58 -32.70 -13.52
CA ARG A 90 -18.90 -33.73 -12.73
C ARG A 90 -19.89 -34.66 -12.01
N SER A 91 -21.01 -34.14 -11.49
CA SER A 91 -22.03 -34.99 -10.87
C SER A 91 -22.71 -35.91 -11.90
N LYS A 92 -22.98 -35.42 -13.12
CA LYS A 92 -23.50 -36.25 -14.22
C LYS A 92 -22.54 -37.39 -14.56
N ILE A 93 -21.25 -37.09 -14.72
CA ILE A 93 -20.22 -38.11 -14.97
C ILE A 93 -20.19 -39.15 -13.84
N LYS A 94 -20.19 -38.70 -12.57
CA LYS A 94 -20.20 -39.62 -11.42
C LYS A 94 -21.43 -40.51 -11.37
N ARG A 95 -22.60 -39.98 -11.72
CA ARG A 95 -23.86 -40.75 -11.79
C ARG A 95 -23.79 -41.84 -12.86
N MET A 96 -23.30 -41.50 -14.06
CA MET A 96 -23.16 -42.47 -15.16
C MET A 96 -22.12 -43.56 -14.87
N ARG A 97 -21.12 -43.29 -14.01
CA ARG A 97 -20.14 -44.30 -13.57
C ARG A 97 -20.69 -45.26 -12.52
N ARG A 98 -21.79 -44.92 -11.85
CA ARG A 98 -22.38 -45.79 -10.84
C ARG A 98 -22.99 -46.98 -11.59
N GLN A 99 -22.47 -48.18 -11.34
CA GLN A 99 -22.97 -49.40 -11.96
C GLN A 99 -24.47 -49.52 -11.65
N VAL A 100 -25.29 -49.66 -12.69
CA VAL A 100 -26.72 -49.91 -12.51
C VAL A 100 -26.80 -51.35 -12.00
N SER A 101 -27.21 -51.54 -10.75
CA SER A 101 -27.67 -52.85 -10.29
C SER A 101 -28.92 -53.17 -11.08
N ILE A 102 -28.79 -54.04 -12.08
CA ILE A 102 -29.94 -54.62 -12.76
C ILE A 102 -30.63 -55.49 -11.71
N SER A 103 -31.79 -55.05 -11.23
CA SER A 103 -32.73 -55.93 -10.54
C SER A 103 -33.39 -56.78 -11.60
N GLU A 104 -33.11 -58.08 -11.59
CA GLU A 104 -33.80 -59.09 -12.38
C GLU A 104 -35.22 -59.26 -11.81
N ASP A 105 -36.24 -58.99 -12.63
CA ASP A 105 -37.63 -59.43 -12.42
C ASP A 105 -37.85 -60.76 -13.15
#